data_AF-A0A068WQG9-F1
#
_entry.id   AF-A0A068WQG9-F1
#
_cell.length_a   1.000
_cell.length_b   1.000
_cell.length_c   1.000
_cell.angle_alpha   90.00
_cell.angle_beta   90.00
_cell.angle_gamma   90.00
#
_symmetry.space_group_name_H-M   'P 1'
#
loop_
_entity.id
_entity.type
_entity.pdbx_description
1 polymer ?
#
loop_
_entity_poly.entity_id
_entity_poly.type
_entity_poly.pdbx_seq_one_letter_code
_entity_poly.pdbx_strand_id
1 'polypeptide(L)'
;MSTAVWDAAMTIGPTCCGMDGYSDFDKLGKPPAIQCCNITTGPCDSKAAQSANVPGCRDKIVTFTASNMQSLLIVSICAILSQVALIVIVMLVICL
;
A
#
# COMPACT_ATOMS: atom_id res chain seq x y z
N MET A 1 8.76 -8.72 0.97
CA MET A 1 7.77 -7.62 1.05
C MET A 1 7.55 -7.12 -0.36
N SER A 2 6.30 -6.98 -0.81
CA SER A 2 5.97 -6.52 -2.15
C SER A 2 6.32 -5.03 -2.31
N THR A 3 7.48 -4.74 -2.88
CA THR A 3 7.96 -3.37 -3.14
C THR A 3 6.94 -2.57 -3.95
N ALA A 4 6.31 -3.18 -4.95
CA ALA A 4 5.28 -2.55 -5.78
C ALA A 4 4.07 -2.02 -4.98
N VAL A 5 3.60 -2.76 -3.97
CA VAL A 5 2.48 -2.31 -3.12
C VAL A 5 2.90 -1.13 -2.28
N TRP A 6 4.13 -1.14 -1.76
CA TRP A 6 4.64 -0.03 -0.96
C TRP A 6 4.88 1.21 -1.82
N ASP A 7 5.47 1.05 -3.01
CA ASP A 7 5.65 2.15 -3.96
C ASP A 7 4.31 2.78 -4.35
N ALA A 8 3.31 1.96 -4.62
CA ALA A 8 1.95 2.42 -4.89
C ALA A 8 1.35 3.14 -3.68
N ALA A 9 1.45 2.58 -2.48
CA ALA A 9 0.91 3.21 -1.27
C ALA A 9 1.61 4.52 -0.91
N MET A 10 2.90 4.68 -1.23
CA MET A 10 3.65 5.94 -1.04
C MET A 10 3.34 6.99 -2.12
N THR A 11 2.94 6.56 -3.32
CA THR A 11 2.79 7.45 -4.49
C THR A 11 1.34 7.82 -4.84
N ILE A 12 0.38 6.90 -4.68
CA ILE A 12 -1.01 7.12 -5.11
C ILE A 12 -1.73 8.05 -4.13
N GLY A 13 -2.28 9.17 -4.62
CA GLY A 13 -2.95 10.16 -3.77
C GLY A 13 -1.94 11.09 -3.07
N PRO A 14 -2.15 11.53 -1.82
CA PRO A 14 -1.16 12.33 -1.12
C PRO A 14 0.11 11.51 -0.88
N THR A 15 1.26 12.03 -1.31
CA THR A 15 2.57 11.40 -1.12
C THR A 15 2.85 11.19 0.37
N CYS A 16 3.39 10.02 0.73
CA CYS A 16 3.82 9.70 2.08
C CYS A 16 5.09 8.83 2.04
N CYS A 17 5.77 8.68 3.17
CA CYS A 17 7.05 7.99 3.30
C CYS A 17 7.07 7.04 4.48
N GLY A 18 7.36 5.76 4.25
CA GLY A 18 7.42 4.77 5.33
C GLY A 18 6.09 4.62 6.07
N MET A 19 6.07 3.87 7.17
CA MET A 19 4.86 3.76 7.99
C MET A 19 4.71 5.01 8.85
N ASP A 20 5.76 5.36 9.58
CA ASP A 20 5.85 6.47 10.52
C ASP A 20 6.82 7.57 10.06
N GLY A 21 7.41 7.43 8.87
CA GLY A 21 8.31 8.41 8.25
C GLY A 21 9.62 7.78 7.76
N TYR A 22 10.57 8.63 7.35
CA TYR A 22 11.85 8.17 6.79
C TYR A 22 12.69 7.34 7.76
N SER A 23 12.54 7.54 9.08
CA SER A 23 13.31 6.80 10.10
C SER A 23 13.05 5.30 10.08
N ASP A 24 11.96 4.84 9.46
CA ASP A 24 11.69 3.41 9.28
C ASP A 24 12.72 2.74 8.37
N PHE A 25 13.30 3.47 7.43
CA PHE A 25 14.36 2.96 6.56
C PHE A 25 15.69 2.85 7.30
N ASP A 26 15.99 3.82 8.18
CA ASP A 26 17.18 3.78 9.05
C ASP A 26 17.14 2.55 9.98
N LYS A 27 15.99 2.28 10.62
CA LYS A 27 15.78 1.09 11.47
C LYS A 27 15.96 -0.23 10.70
N LEU A 28 15.65 -0.23 9.41
CA LEU A 28 15.81 -1.38 8.52
C LEU A 28 17.22 -1.49 7.93
N GLY A 29 18.10 -0.52 8.18
CA GLY A 29 19.43 -0.45 7.54
C GLY A 29 19.35 -0.31 6.02
N LYS A 30 18.30 0.37 5.53
CA LYS A 30 18.03 0.54 4.09
C LYS A 30 18.02 2.02 3.71
N PRO A 31 18.37 2.36 2.46
CA PRO A 31 18.19 3.72 1.98
C PRO A 31 16.70 4.07 1.95
N PRO A 32 16.33 5.33 2.26
CA PRO A 32 14.96 5.81 2.06
C PRO A 32 14.51 5.70 0.61
N ALA A 33 13.21 5.46 0.42
CA ALA A 33 12.60 5.49 -0.91
C ALA A 33 12.62 6.91 -1.49
N ILE A 34 12.66 7.08 -2.82
CA ILE A 34 12.73 8.41 -3.47
C ILE A 34 11.57 9.35 -3.09
N GLN A 35 10.42 8.74 -2.77
CA GLN A 35 9.19 9.38 -2.32
C GLN A 35 9.40 10.10 -0.97
N CYS A 36 10.35 9.63 -0.15
CA CYS A 36 10.72 10.25 1.11
C CYS A 36 11.49 11.56 0.95
N CYS A 37 12.07 11.82 -0.22
CA CYS A 37 12.80 13.05 -0.53
C CYS A 37 11.98 14.03 -1.37
N ASN A 38 10.73 13.70 -1.74
CA ASN A 38 9.90 14.48 -2.67
C ASN A 38 10.61 14.76 -4.03
N ILE A 39 11.38 13.79 -4.51
CA ILE A 39 12.11 13.83 -5.79
C ILE A 39 11.64 12.68 -6.69
N THR A 40 11.75 12.89 -8.01
CA THR A 40 11.38 11.88 -9.01
C THR A 40 12.58 11.09 -9.55
N THR A 41 13.80 11.60 -9.34
CA THR A 41 15.05 11.01 -9.83
C THR A 41 16.19 11.29 -8.85
N GLY A 42 17.21 10.43 -8.89
CA GLY A 42 18.41 10.56 -8.06
C GLY A 42 18.34 9.78 -6.73
N PRO A 43 19.47 9.68 -6.01
CA PRO A 43 19.53 9.01 -4.71
C PRO A 43 18.83 9.84 -3.63
N CYS A 44 18.09 9.16 -2.74
CA CYS A 44 17.53 9.73 -1.53
C CYS A 44 18.32 9.21 -0.33
N ASP A 45 19.02 10.10 0.37
CA ASP A 45 19.70 9.77 1.63
C ASP A 45 18.86 10.23 2.84
N SER A 46 19.22 9.76 4.04
CA SER A 46 18.46 10.06 5.26
C SER A 46 18.42 11.56 5.59
N LYS A 47 19.44 12.33 5.19
CA LYS A 47 19.49 13.79 5.44
C LYS A 47 18.52 14.54 4.52
N ALA A 48 18.48 14.16 3.25
CA ALA A 48 17.54 14.69 2.27
C ALA A 48 16.10 14.30 2.64
N ALA A 49 15.87 13.06 3.07
CA ALA A 49 14.56 12.60 3.51
C ALA A 49 14.09 13.33 4.77
N GLN A 50 14.98 13.53 5.75
CA GLN A 50 14.71 14.33 6.93
C GLN A 50 14.35 15.78 6.58
N SER A 51 15.08 16.38 5.63
CA SER A 51 14.85 17.76 5.19
C SER A 51 13.53 17.92 4.42
N ALA A 52 13.13 16.91 3.64
CA ALA A 52 11.87 16.90 2.92
C ALA A 52 10.66 16.74 3.85
N ASN A 53 10.87 16.14 5.04
CA ASN A 53 9.87 15.97 6.10
C ASN A 53 8.52 15.43 5.58
N VAL A 54 8.59 14.44 4.68
CA VAL A 54 7.41 13.79 4.10
C VAL A 54 6.71 12.98 5.20
N PRO A 55 5.39 13.14 5.40
CA PRO A 55 4.67 12.46 6.48
C PRO A 55 4.63 10.94 6.28
N GLY A 56 4.47 10.22 7.40
CA GLY A 56 4.26 8.76 7.40
C GLY A 56 2.97 8.34 6.70
N CYS A 57 2.95 7.14 6.14
CA CYS A 57 1.77 6.61 5.47
C CYS A 57 0.70 6.07 6.43
N ARG A 58 0.95 5.94 7.74
CA ARG A 58 -0.01 5.39 8.71
C ARG A 58 -1.37 6.10 8.65
N ASP A 59 -1.38 7.42 8.81
CA ASP A 59 -2.63 8.18 8.84
C ASP A 59 -3.37 8.10 7.50
N LYS A 60 -2.63 8.08 6.39
CA LYS A 60 -3.19 7.86 5.05
C LYS A 60 -3.87 6.49 4.95
N ILE A 61 -3.22 5.43 5.38
CA ILE A 61 -3.75 4.06 5.32
C ILE A 61 -4.98 3.93 6.22
N VAL A 62 -4.92 4.47 7.44
CA VAL A 62 -6.03 4.45 8.39
C VAL A 62 -7.21 5.24 7.84
N THR A 63 -6.97 6.45 7.33
CA THR A 63 -8.01 7.31 6.76
C THR A 63 -8.64 6.67 5.52
N PHE A 64 -7.83 6.09 4.64
CA PHE A 64 -8.33 5.36 3.47
C PHE A 64 -9.21 4.19 3.89
N THR A 65 -8.75 3.38 4.84
CA THR A 65 -9.48 2.20 5.32
C THR A 65 -10.80 2.61 5.99
N ALA A 66 -10.78 3.63 6.85
CA ALA A 66 -11.97 4.11 7.53
C ALA A 66 -12.99 4.70 6.55
N SER A 67 -12.53 5.55 5.62
CA SER A 67 -13.41 6.22 4.63
C SER A 67 -14.01 5.25 3.62
N ASN A 68 -13.31 4.15 3.33
CA ASN A 68 -13.72 3.17 2.33
C ASN A 68 -14.15 1.83 2.95
N MET A 69 -14.36 1.77 4.27
CA MET A 69 -14.66 0.52 4.98
C MET A 69 -15.87 -0.20 4.39
N GLN A 70 -16.95 0.54 4.10
CA GLN A 70 -18.15 -0.03 3.49
C GLN A 70 -17.87 -0.58 2.08
N SER A 71 -17.15 0.18 1.26
CA SER A 71 -16.76 -0.26 -0.09
C SER A 71 -15.89 -1.51 -0.05
N LEU A 72 -14.91 -1.56 0.85
CA LEU A 72 -14.04 -2.72 1.05
C LEU A 72 -14.85 -3.95 1.45
N LEU A 73 -15.80 -3.81 2.38
CA LEU A 73 -16.68 -4.89 2.80
C LEU A 73 -17.54 -5.41 1.65
N ILE A 74 -18.12 -4.51 0.84
CA ILE A 74 -18.91 -4.89 -0.34
C ILE A 74 -18.04 -5.65 -1.35
N VAL A 75 -16.84 -5.14 -1.65
CA VAL A 75 -15.89 -5.82 -2.55
C VAL A 75 -15.54 -7.21 -2.04
N SER A 76 -15.31 -7.36 -0.73
CA SER A 76 -15.04 -8.66 -0.12
C SER A 76 -16.24 -9.62 -0.24
N ILE A 77 -17.46 -9.16 0.01
CA ILE A 77 -18.67 -9.99 -0.14
C ILE A 77 -18.83 -10.44 -1.59
N CYS A 78 -18.70 -9.53 -2.56
CA CYS A 78 -18.77 -9.86 -3.98
C CYS A 78 -17.71 -10.89 -4.39
N ALA A 79 -16.48 -10.76 -3.89
CA ALA A 79 -15.40 -11.71 -4.14
C ALA A 79 -15.72 -13.11 -3.59
N ILE A 80 -16.27 -13.19 -2.37
CA ILE A 80 -16.68 -14.46 -1.74
C ILE A 80 -17.80 -15.11 -2.55
N LEU A 81 -18.85 -14.35 -2.91
CA LEU A 81 -19.94 -14.88 -3.72
C LEU A 81 -19.46 -15.39 -5.09
N SER A 82 -18.55 -14.66 -5.71
CA SER A 82 -17.93 -15.07 -6.99
C SER A 82 -17.13 -16.36 -6.84
N GLN A 83 -16.39 -16.54 -5.74
CA GLN A 83 -15.67 -17.79 -5.45
C GLN A 83 -16.63 -18.96 -5.27
N VAL A 84 -17.72 -18.80 -4.51
CA VAL A 84 -18.74 -19.86 -4.32
C VAL A 84 -19.35 -20.26 -5.66
N ALA A 85 -19.72 -19.29 -6.49
CA ALA A 85 -20.27 -19.55 -7.82
C ALA A 85 -19.28 -20.32 -8.71
N LEU A 86 -18.00 -19.93 -8.71
CA LEU A 86 -16.94 -20.63 -9.46
C LEU A 86 -16.77 -22.07 -8.98
N ILE A 87 -16.79 -22.32 -7.67
CA ILE A 87 -16.69 -23.68 -7.11
C ILE A 87 -17.84 -24.55 -7.61
N VAL A 88 -19.08 -24.04 -7.57
CA VAL A 88 -20.27 -24.78 -8.06
C VAL A 88 -20.13 -25.12 -9.54
N ILE A 89 -19.71 -24.15 -10.37
CA ILE A 89 -19.51 -24.36 -11.81
C ILE A 89 -18.45 -25.43 -12.05
N VAL A 90 -17.30 -25.35 -11.38
CA VAL A 90 -16.21 -26.34 -11.52
C VAL A 90 -16.68 -27.74 -11.13
N MET A 91 -17.42 -27.88 -10.02
CA MET A 91 -17.97 -29.18 -9.61
C MET A 91 -18.95 -29.74 -10.64
N LEU A 92 -19.85 -28.91 -11.18
CA LEU A 92 -20.77 -29.35 -12.22
C LEU A 92 -20.04 -29.76 -13.50
N VAL A 93 -18.99 -29.05 -13.90
CA VAL A 93 -18.19 -29.37 -15.11
C VAL A 93 -17.37 -30.65 -14.94
N ILE A 94 -16.88 -30.96 -13.73
CA ILE A 94 -16.10 -32.17 -13.48
C ILE A 94 -17.00 -33.40 -13.28
N CYS A 95 -18.15 -33.22 -12.63
CA CYS A 95 -19.06 -34.32 -12.28
C CYS A 95 -20.09 -34.68 -13.36
N LEU A 96 -20.23 -33.87 -14.41
CA LEU A 96 -21.07 -34.12 -15.59
C LEU A 96 -20.21 -34.63 -16.76
#